data_AF-C4WU58-F1
#
_entry.id   AF-C4WU58-F1
#
_cell.length_a   1.000
_cell.length_b   1.000
_cell.length_c   1.000
_cell.angle_alpha   90.00
_cell.angle_beta   90.00
_cell.angle_gamma   90.00
#
_symmetry.space_group_name_H-M   'P 1'
#
loop_
_entity.id
_entity.type
_entity.pdbx_description
1 polymer ?
#
loop_
_entity_poly.entity_id
_entity_poly.type
_entity_poly.pdbx_seq_one_letter_code
_entity_poly.pdbx_strand_id
1 'polypeptide(L)'
;MEKTKRLLNEDETDKQELSLPQKKYYRQRAHSNPIADHDFDYPSCPEAYDWSTLYPDVTNTESNIYNRRVEMLDIGCGYGGLLVTMSPMFPDSMILGMEIRVKVSQYVIERIKALRANQPNCYNNIACIRTNAIKYLPNFFKKGQIKKMFFLYPDPHFKNPNPSGESSMTLHCLSTLMCWGRKHWCIQLLM
;
A
#
# COMPACT_ATOMS: atom_id res chain seq x y z
N MET A 1 -37.72 -12.14 53.79
CA MET A 1 -37.60 -12.67 52.41
C MET A 1 -36.89 -11.63 51.56
N GLU A 2 -35.56 -11.69 51.56
CA GLU A 2 -34.71 -10.98 50.61
C GLU A 2 -35.01 -11.47 49.19
N LYS A 3 -35.27 -10.53 48.28
CA LYS A 3 -35.24 -10.81 46.85
C LYS A 3 -33.94 -10.28 46.28
N THR A 4 -33.11 -11.25 45.91
CA THR A 4 -31.78 -11.19 45.33
C THR A 4 -31.65 -10.13 44.23
N LYS A 5 -30.68 -9.22 44.37
CA LYS A 5 -30.21 -8.34 43.31
C LYS A 5 -29.66 -9.20 42.17
N ARG A 6 -30.26 -9.11 40.98
CA ARG A 6 -29.61 -9.58 39.74
C ARG A 6 -28.47 -8.61 39.43
N LEU A 7 -27.24 -9.10 39.51
CA LEU A 7 -26.07 -8.44 38.95
C LEU A 7 -26.26 -8.42 37.43
N LEU A 8 -26.34 -7.23 36.84
CA LEU A 8 -26.24 -7.05 35.40
C LEU A 8 -24.75 -7.20 35.06
N ASN A 9 -24.44 -8.12 34.15
CA ASN A 9 -23.11 -8.27 33.59
C ASN A 9 -22.83 -7.07 32.68
N GLU A 10 -21.97 -6.16 33.13
CA GLU A 10 -21.40 -5.07 32.32
C GLU A 10 -20.14 -5.61 31.63
N ASP A 11 -20.27 -6.33 30.53
CA ASP A 11 -19.11 -6.57 29.64
C ASP A 11 -19.50 -6.91 28.18
N GLU A 12 -20.46 -6.16 27.62
CA GLU A 12 -20.63 -6.08 26.17
C GLU A 12 -20.01 -4.75 25.73
N THR A 13 -18.69 -4.75 25.53
CA THR A 13 -18.01 -3.66 24.85
C THR A 13 -18.44 -3.69 23.38
N ASP A 14 -19.39 -2.83 23.04
CA ASP A 14 -19.89 -2.55 21.68
C ASP A 14 -18.70 -2.24 20.75
N LYS A 15 -18.21 -3.28 20.04
CA LYS A 15 -17.18 -3.12 19.01
C LYS A 15 -17.83 -2.42 17.83
N GLN A 16 -17.79 -1.09 17.86
CA GLN A 16 -18.30 -0.25 16.79
C GLN A 16 -17.52 -0.53 15.49
N GLU A 17 -18.11 -1.32 14.58
CA GLU A 17 -17.55 -1.60 13.27
C GLU A 17 -17.32 -0.28 12.52
N LEU A 18 -16.10 -0.06 12.03
CA LEU A 18 -15.78 1.11 11.23
C LEU A 18 -16.39 0.94 9.84
N SER A 19 -17.21 1.90 9.41
CA SER A 19 -17.79 1.88 8.08
C SER A 19 -16.71 1.97 6.99
N LEU A 20 -16.80 1.12 5.96
CA LEU A 20 -15.92 1.22 4.80
C LEU A 20 -16.13 2.55 4.06
N PRO A 21 -15.05 3.21 3.58
CA PRO A 21 -15.19 4.44 2.83
C PRO A 21 -15.92 4.19 1.50
N GLN A 22 -16.71 5.17 1.07
CA GLN A 22 -17.48 5.07 -0.18
C GLN A 22 -16.77 5.78 -1.32
N LYS A 23 -16.44 5.04 -2.40
CA LYS A 23 -15.65 5.55 -3.54
C LYS A 23 -16.17 6.87 -4.11
N LYS A 24 -17.48 7.11 -4.07
CA LYS A 24 -18.12 8.32 -4.61
C LYS A 24 -17.57 9.63 -4.03
N TYR A 25 -17.13 9.63 -2.76
CA TYR A 25 -16.56 10.81 -2.10
C TYR A 25 -15.08 11.05 -2.42
N TYR A 26 -14.41 10.04 -3.00
CA TYR A 26 -12.97 10.04 -3.29
C TYR A 26 -12.68 10.00 -4.79
N ARG A 27 -13.71 10.17 -5.63
CA ARG A 27 -13.52 10.29 -7.09
C ARG A 27 -12.72 11.57 -7.38
N GLN A 28 -11.63 11.38 -8.12
CA GLN A 28 -10.81 12.43 -8.70
C GLN A 28 -10.64 12.10 -10.19
N ARG A 29 -10.34 13.12 -11.03
CA ARG A 29 -10.00 12.87 -12.44
C ARG A 29 -8.87 11.83 -12.51
N ALA A 30 -8.97 10.91 -13.46
CA ALA A 30 -8.07 9.77 -13.57
C ALA A 30 -6.61 10.21 -13.74
N HIS A 31 -6.40 11.33 -14.43
CA HIS A 31 -5.09 11.88 -14.75
C HIS A 31 -4.69 12.94 -13.71
N SER A 32 -3.58 12.67 -13.02
CA SER A 32 -2.78 13.71 -12.36
C SER A 32 -1.53 13.92 -13.20
N ASN A 33 -1.10 15.17 -13.38
CA ASN A 33 0.19 15.44 -14.01
C ASN A 33 1.30 14.94 -13.06
N PRO A 34 2.09 13.91 -13.42
CA PRO A 34 3.14 13.38 -12.55
C PRO A 34 4.26 14.40 -12.25
N ILE A 35 4.33 15.48 -13.03
CA ILE A 35 5.31 16.56 -12.96
C ILE A 35 4.80 17.72 -12.10
N ALA A 36 3.50 17.81 -11.81
CA ALA A 36 2.96 18.89 -10.99
C ALA A 36 3.62 18.89 -9.60
N ASP A 37 3.87 20.09 -9.07
CA ASP A 37 4.37 20.25 -7.71
C ASP A 37 3.36 19.67 -6.73
N HIS A 38 3.74 18.53 -6.20
CA HIS A 38 3.02 17.79 -5.21
C HIS A 38 3.97 17.61 -4.05
N ASP A 39 3.54 18.09 -2.88
CA ASP A 39 4.23 17.80 -1.64
C ASP A 39 4.05 16.31 -1.33
N PHE A 40 5.14 15.56 -1.46
CA PHE A 40 5.22 14.15 -1.13
C PHE A 40 6.20 14.01 0.02
N ASP A 41 5.78 13.26 1.04
CA ASP A 41 6.69 12.84 2.09
C ASP A 41 7.48 11.62 1.58
N TYR A 42 8.80 11.76 1.52
CA TYR A 42 9.71 10.69 1.10
C TYR A 42 10.98 10.72 1.93
N PRO A 43 11.56 9.55 2.25
CA PRO A 43 12.78 9.46 3.03
C PRO A 43 14.00 9.90 2.21
N SER A 44 15.07 10.31 2.88
CA SER A 44 16.36 10.60 2.23
C SER A 44 17.05 9.32 1.71
N CYS A 45 16.83 8.18 2.36
CA CYS A 45 17.31 6.86 1.95
C CYS A 45 16.40 5.73 2.46
N PRO A 46 16.48 4.51 1.89
CA PRO A 46 15.62 3.38 2.28
C PRO A 46 15.65 3.03 3.78
N GLU A 47 16.78 3.25 4.43
CA GLU A 47 16.96 2.99 5.87
C GLU A 47 16.22 3.99 6.76
N ALA A 48 15.91 5.18 6.24
CA ALA A 48 15.28 6.25 7.02
C ALA A 48 13.75 6.13 7.09
N TYR A 49 13.13 5.23 6.33
CA TYR A 49 11.68 5.07 6.34
C TYR A 49 11.21 4.09 7.42
N ASP A 50 10.39 4.58 8.36
CA ASP A 50 9.83 3.77 9.43
C ASP A 50 8.54 3.06 8.99
N TRP A 51 8.69 1.77 8.64
CA TRP A 51 7.58 0.91 8.24
C TRP A 51 6.61 0.55 9.38
N SER A 52 6.98 0.74 10.65
CA SER A 52 6.13 0.37 11.79
C SER A 52 4.83 1.18 11.83
N THR A 53 4.88 2.42 11.32
CA THR A 53 3.72 3.31 11.17
C THR A 53 2.62 2.71 10.28
N LEU A 54 3.00 1.94 9.26
CA LEU A 54 2.07 1.34 8.29
C LEU A 54 1.68 -0.09 8.65
N TYR A 55 2.55 -0.81 9.36
CA TYR A 55 2.42 -2.22 9.68
C TYR A 55 2.62 -2.51 11.18
N PRO A 56 1.86 -1.86 12.09
CA PRO A 56 2.13 -1.93 13.53
C PRO A 56 2.07 -3.35 14.09
N ASP A 57 1.08 -4.15 13.66
CA ASP A 57 0.89 -5.53 14.14
C ASP A 57 1.96 -6.49 13.60
N VAL A 58 2.59 -6.14 12.48
CA VAL A 58 3.63 -6.95 11.85
C VAL A 58 4.99 -6.66 12.48
N THR A 59 5.26 -5.39 12.80
CA THR A 59 6.55 -4.94 13.35
C THR A 59 6.67 -5.12 14.86
N ASN A 60 5.56 -5.29 15.58
CA ASN A 60 5.59 -5.48 17.05
C ASN A 60 5.90 -6.91 17.51
N THR A 61 6.11 -7.85 16.58
CA THR A 61 6.57 -9.20 16.94
C THR A 61 8.09 -9.22 17.08
N GLU A 62 8.58 -9.21 18.33
CA GLU A 62 9.99 -9.07 18.73
C GLU A 62 10.97 -10.01 18.00
N SER A 63 10.49 -11.17 17.53
CA SER A 63 11.29 -12.20 16.88
C SER A 63 11.62 -11.95 15.41
N ASN A 64 11.06 -10.93 14.74
CA ASN A 64 11.23 -10.76 13.28
C ASN A 64 11.28 -9.31 12.74
N ILE A 65 11.43 -8.32 13.62
CA ILE A 65 11.43 -6.87 13.27
C ILE A 65 12.45 -6.55 12.17
N TYR A 66 13.62 -7.18 12.18
CA TYR A 66 14.70 -6.94 11.20
C TYR A 66 14.49 -7.63 9.84
N ASN A 67 13.62 -8.63 9.76
CA ASN A 67 13.43 -9.46 8.57
C ASN A 67 12.18 -9.11 7.78
N ARG A 68 11.18 -8.48 8.39
CA ARG A 68 9.96 -8.12 7.69
C ARG A 68 10.10 -6.76 7.02
N ARG A 69 10.29 -6.81 5.69
CA ARG A 69 10.38 -5.66 4.80
C ARG A 69 9.26 -5.78 3.76
N VAL A 70 8.87 -4.66 3.15
CA VAL A 70 8.00 -4.70 1.97
C VAL A 70 8.70 -5.46 0.84
N GLU A 71 8.04 -6.49 0.31
CA GLU A 71 8.58 -7.36 -0.75
C GLU A 71 7.70 -7.35 -2.01
N MET A 72 6.45 -6.89 -1.89
CA MET A 72 5.48 -6.84 -2.98
C MET A 72 4.95 -5.42 -3.12
N LEU A 73 4.85 -4.95 -4.37
CA LEU A 73 4.50 -3.57 -4.67
C LEU A 73 3.45 -3.46 -5.76
N ASP A 74 2.34 -2.79 -5.47
CA ASP A 74 1.28 -2.43 -6.41
C ASP A 74 1.45 -0.96 -6.83
N ILE A 75 2.05 -0.73 -7.99
CA ILE A 75 2.35 0.61 -8.51
C ILE A 75 1.12 1.17 -9.21
N GLY A 76 0.63 2.31 -8.74
CA GLY A 76 -0.63 2.86 -9.21
C GLY A 76 -1.82 2.02 -8.73
N CYS A 77 -1.84 1.66 -7.45
CA CYS A 77 -2.79 0.68 -6.89
C CYS A 77 -4.28 1.06 -6.99
N GLY A 78 -4.59 2.29 -7.44
CA GLY A 78 -5.96 2.77 -7.59
C GLY A 78 -6.73 2.65 -6.29
N TYR A 79 -7.94 2.11 -6.34
CA TYR A 79 -8.79 1.90 -5.16
C TYR A 79 -8.38 0.68 -4.29
N GLY A 80 -7.18 0.13 -4.48
CA GLY A 80 -6.61 -0.93 -3.64
C GLY A 80 -7.32 -2.27 -3.75
N GLY A 81 -7.91 -2.56 -4.91
CA GLY A 81 -8.59 -3.84 -5.15
C GLY A 81 -7.61 -5.02 -5.05
N LEU A 82 -6.50 -4.92 -5.78
CA LEU A 82 -5.47 -5.95 -5.79
C LEU A 82 -4.85 -6.17 -4.41
N LEU A 83 -4.53 -5.10 -3.67
CA LEU A 83 -4.00 -5.20 -2.30
C LEU A 83 -4.90 -6.07 -1.41
N VAL A 84 -6.21 -5.78 -1.39
CA VAL A 84 -7.18 -6.50 -0.55
C VAL A 84 -7.29 -7.97 -0.95
N THR A 85 -7.21 -8.28 -2.24
CA THR A 85 -7.19 -9.66 -2.75
C THR A 85 -5.89 -10.38 -2.39
N MET A 86 -4.73 -9.72 -2.48
CA MET A 86 -3.43 -10.35 -2.23
C MET A 86 -3.14 -10.57 -0.75
N SER A 87 -3.68 -9.73 0.14
CA SER A 87 -3.48 -9.85 1.59
C SER A 87 -3.65 -11.27 2.14
N PRO A 88 -4.81 -11.95 1.94
CA PRO A 88 -5.00 -13.32 2.41
C PRO A 88 -4.24 -14.37 1.60
N MET A 89 -3.85 -14.07 0.36
CA MET A 89 -3.09 -15.00 -0.49
C MET A 89 -1.60 -15.07 -0.12
N PHE A 90 -1.06 -13.99 0.45
CA PHE A 90 0.34 -13.87 0.84
C PHE A 90 0.47 -13.34 2.29
N PRO A 91 -0.05 -14.06 3.30
CA PRO A 91 -0.13 -13.57 4.68
C PRO A 91 1.25 -13.22 5.28
N ASP A 92 2.30 -13.91 4.83
CA ASP A 92 3.66 -13.70 5.33
C ASP A 92 4.42 -12.55 4.66
N SER A 93 3.89 -12.02 3.55
CA SER A 93 4.54 -10.97 2.75
C SER A 93 3.96 -9.60 3.08
N MET A 94 4.82 -8.60 3.28
CA MET A 94 4.39 -7.20 3.35
C MET A 94 4.20 -6.65 1.94
N ILE A 95 3.01 -6.12 1.70
CA ILE A 95 2.55 -5.64 0.41
C ILE A 95 2.22 -4.16 0.52
N LEU A 96 2.75 -3.35 -0.37
CA LEU A 96 2.53 -1.91 -0.39
C LEU A 96 1.83 -1.48 -1.68
N GLY A 97 0.82 -0.62 -1.56
CA GLY A 97 0.29 0.18 -2.66
C GLY A 97 0.95 1.54 -2.72
N MET A 98 1.37 1.96 -3.91
CA MET A 98 1.79 3.34 -4.18
C MET A 98 0.79 4.00 -5.12
N GLU A 99 0.18 5.10 -4.70
CA GLU A 99 -0.78 5.85 -5.52
C GLU A 99 -0.43 7.34 -5.49
N ILE A 100 -0.49 8.00 -6.64
CA ILE A 100 -0.09 9.40 -6.77
C ILE A 100 -1.25 10.36 -6.43
N ARG A 101 -2.49 9.94 -6.65
CA ARG A 101 -3.71 10.76 -6.47
C ARG A 101 -4.14 10.83 -5.02
N VAL A 102 -4.18 12.04 -4.47
CA VAL A 102 -4.50 12.33 -3.06
C VAL A 102 -5.79 11.66 -2.58
N LYS A 103 -6.90 11.87 -3.31
CA LYS A 103 -8.19 11.32 -2.88
C LYS A 103 -8.21 9.80 -2.97
N VAL A 104 -7.55 9.23 -3.96
CA VAL A 104 -7.53 7.79 -4.18
C VAL A 104 -6.65 7.10 -3.15
N SER A 105 -5.45 7.63 -2.86
CA SER A 105 -4.60 7.10 -1.80
C SER A 105 -5.27 7.20 -0.43
N GLN A 106 -5.94 8.33 -0.13
CA GLN A 106 -6.66 8.50 1.13
C GLN A 106 -7.79 7.47 1.29
N TYR A 107 -8.55 7.21 0.22
CA TYR A 107 -9.56 6.17 0.22
C TYR A 107 -8.98 4.80 0.60
N VAL A 108 -7.83 4.43 0.02
CA VAL A 108 -7.22 3.11 0.27
C VAL A 108 -6.73 3.00 1.70
N ILE A 109 -6.11 4.06 2.23
CA ILE A 109 -5.65 4.12 3.62
C ILE A 109 -6.84 3.90 4.57
N GLU A 110 -7.93 4.63 4.38
CA GLU A 110 -9.13 4.50 5.22
C GLU A 110 -9.81 3.14 5.05
N ARG A 111 -9.81 2.59 3.84
CA ARG A 111 -10.35 1.26 3.55
C ARG A 111 -9.57 0.18 4.30
N ILE A 112 -8.24 0.22 4.25
CA ILE A 112 -7.38 -0.73 4.97
C ILE A 112 -7.60 -0.60 6.47
N LYS A 113 -7.68 0.63 6.99
CA LYS A 113 -7.95 0.87 8.42
C LYS A 113 -9.29 0.26 8.87
N ALA A 114 -10.36 0.50 8.12
CA ALA A 114 -11.67 -0.08 8.41
C ALA A 114 -11.66 -1.62 8.31
N LEU A 115 -10.96 -2.18 7.31
CA LEU A 115 -10.83 -3.64 7.17
C LEU A 115 -10.10 -4.28 8.35
N ARG A 116 -8.99 -3.69 8.82
CA ARG A 116 -8.25 -4.19 10.00
C ARG A 116 -9.08 -4.12 11.28
N ALA A 117 -9.87 -3.05 11.44
CA ALA A 117 -10.77 -2.90 12.60
C ALA A 117 -11.91 -3.92 12.60
N ASN A 118 -12.52 -4.17 11.43
CA ASN A 118 -13.67 -5.07 11.32
C ASN A 118 -13.27 -6.55 11.24
N GLN A 119 -12.03 -6.85 10.83
CA GLN A 119 -11.50 -8.21 10.72
C GLN A 119 -10.16 -8.30 11.45
N PRO A 120 -10.18 -8.50 12.78
CA PRO A 120 -8.95 -8.61 13.58
C PRO A 120 -8.00 -9.67 13.00
N ASN A 121 -6.70 -9.36 12.99
CA ASN A 121 -5.62 -10.18 12.41
C ASN A 121 -5.65 -10.36 10.89
N CYS A 122 -6.60 -9.75 10.17
CA CYS A 122 -6.63 -9.72 8.72
C CYS A 122 -6.12 -8.37 8.19
N TYR A 123 -5.56 -8.36 6.96
CA TYR A 123 -5.11 -7.14 6.27
C TYR A 123 -3.98 -6.35 6.98
N ASN A 124 -3.37 -6.93 8.00
CA ASN A 124 -2.21 -6.34 8.70
C ASN A 124 -0.96 -6.28 7.83
N ASN A 125 -0.91 -7.09 6.75
CA ASN A 125 0.21 -7.18 5.83
C ASN A 125 0.10 -6.27 4.59
N ILE A 126 -0.98 -5.47 4.45
CA ILE A 126 -1.15 -4.51 3.35
C ILE A 126 -1.17 -3.07 3.85
N ALA A 127 -0.54 -2.15 3.12
CA ALA A 127 -0.64 -0.72 3.37
C ALA A 127 -0.66 0.07 2.06
N CYS A 128 -0.91 1.38 2.13
CA CYS A 128 -0.87 2.30 1.00
C CYS A 128 -0.14 3.58 1.38
N ILE A 129 0.69 4.10 0.48
CA ILE A 129 1.31 5.42 0.60
C ILE A 129 0.98 6.29 -0.61
N ARG A 130 0.90 7.59 -0.36
CA ARG A 130 0.80 8.59 -1.42
C ARG A 130 2.20 8.96 -1.86
N THR A 131 2.59 8.59 -3.08
CA THR A 131 3.92 8.95 -3.59
C THR A 131 3.97 8.93 -5.12
N ASN A 132 4.94 9.66 -5.69
CA ASN A 132 5.34 9.48 -7.06
C ASN A 132 6.35 8.33 -7.14
N ALA A 133 5.87 7.15 -7.53
CA ALA A 133 6.70 5.95 -7.65
C ALA A 133 7.72 6.02 -8.79
N ILE A 134 7.62 6.96 -9.73
CA ILE A 134 8.67 7.15 -10.74
C ILE A 134 9.86 7.89 -10.11
N LYS A 135 9.58 8.90 -9.28
CA LYS A 135 10.60 9.77 -8.68
C LYS A 135 11.25 9.17 -7.42
N TYR A 136 10.43 8.65 -6.51
CA TYR A 136 10.88 8.38 -5.13
C TYR A 136 11.03 6.90 -4.81
N LEU A 137 10.83 6.00 -5.77
CA LEU A 137 10.91 4.58 -5.51
C LEU A 137 12.29 4.12 -4.96
N PRO A 138 13.44 4.63 -5.44
CA PRO A 138 14.75 4.33 -4.85
C PRO A 138 14.92 4.85 -3.42
N ASN A 139 14.12 5.84 -3.00
CA ASN A 139 14.17 6.38 -1.66
C ASN A 139 13.55 5.41 -0.64
N PHE A 140 12.53 4.64 -1.02
CA PHE A 140 11.82 3.75 -0.09
C PHE A 140 12.47 2.37 0.06
N PHE A 141 13.20 1.89 -0.95
CA PHE A 141 13.57 0.47 -1.04
C PHE A 141 15.04 0.23 -1.33
N LYS A 142 15.62 -0.74 -0.63
CA LYS A 142 16.99 -1.19 -0.89
C LYS A 142 17.08 -1.92 -2.23
N LYS A 143 18.30 -1.94 -2.79
CA LYS A 143 18.63 -2.75 -3.97
C LYS A 143 18.21 -4.21 -3.74
N GLY A 144 17.45 -4.79 -4.67
CA GLY A 144 17.01 -6.18 -4.61
C GLY A 144 15.94 -6.52 -3.56
N GLN A 145 15.39 -5.53 -2.83
CA GLN A 145 14.39 -5.76 -1.78
C GLN A 145 13.06 -6.28 -2.34
N ILE A 146 12.62 -5.77 -3.50
CA ILE A 146 11.29 -6.07 -4.05
C ILE A 146 11.34 -7.37 -4.86
N LYS A 147 10.49 -8.34 -4.49
CA LYS A 147 10.35 -9.64 -5.16
C LYS A 147 9.31 -9.62 -6.27
N LYS A 148 8.25 -8.81 -6.12
CA LYS A 148 7.16 -8.71 -7.10
C LYS A 148 6.69 -7.26 -7.22
N MET A 149 6.57 -6.78 -8.45
CA MET A 149 5.94 -5.50 -8.78
C MET A 149 4.76 -5.74 -9.72
N PHE A 150 3.66 -5.06 -9.45
CA PHE A 150 2.43 -5.11 -10.23
C PHE A 150 2.19 -3.75 -10.88
N PHE A 151 1.81 -3.79 -12.16
CA PHE A 151 1.42 -2.63 -12.97
C PHE A 151 0.08 -2.95 -13.61
N LEU A 152 -1.01 -2.62 -12.93
CA LEU A 152 -2.35 -2.90 -13.43
C LEU A 152 -2.92 -1.66 -14.12
N TYR A 153 -3.19 -1.80 -15.42
CA TYR A 153 -3.75 -0.73 -16.27
C TYR A 153 -2.96 0.60 -16.18
N PRO A 154 -1.63 0.59 -16.41
CA PRO A 154 -0.88 1.84 -16.55
C PRO A 154 -1.49 2.66 -17.69
N ASP A 155 -1.64 3.98 -17.50
CA ASP A 155 -2.26 4.87 -18.48
C ASP A 155 -1.59 4.68 -19.87
N PRO A 156 -2.34 4.36 -20.95
CA PRO A 156 -1.79 4.13 -22.28
C PRO A 156 -1.19 5.40 -22.92
N HIS A 157 -1.39 6.58 -22.31
CA HIS A 157 -0.94 7.85 -22.88
C HIS A 157 0.51 8.20 -22.55
N PHE A 158 1.46 7.49 -23.16
CA PHE A 158 2.76 8.10 -23.49
C PHE A 158 2.61 8.81 -24.84
N LYS A 159 2.03 10.02 -24.85
CA LYS A 159 2.13 10.89 -26.04
C LYS A 159 3.57 11.36 -26.15
N ASN A 160 4.28 10.83 -27.16
CA ASN A 160 5.59 11.19 -27.71
C ASN A 160 6.63 11.72 -26.71
N PRO A 161 7.78 11.05 -26.53
CA PRO A 161 8.83 11.54 -25.66
C PRO A 161 9.33 12.91 -26.18
N ASN A 162 9.05 13.98 -25.44
CA ASN A 162 9.82 15.20 -25.58
C ASN A 162 11.24 14.89 -25.09
N PRO A 163 12.30 15.26 -25.85
CA PRO A 163 13.69 14.94 -25.51
C PRO A 163 14.22 15.63 -24.23
N SER A 164 13.36 16.28 -23.44
CA SER A 164 13.70 17.03 -22.23
C SER A 164 12.97 16.60 -20.95
N GLY A 165 12.25 15.47 -20.93
CA GLY A 165 11.54 15.04 -19.71
C GLY A 165 11.35 13.53 -19.58
N GLU A 166 12.08 12.92 -18.64
CA GLU A 166 11.98 11.52 -18.24
C GLU A 166 10.52 11.17 -17.88
N SER A 167 9.88 10.35 -18.72
CA SER A 167 8.44 10.08 -18.65
C SER A 167 8.10 8.60 -18.62
N SER A 168 9.02 7.72 -18.22
CA SER A 168 8.74 6.33 -17.88
C SER A 168 9.57 5.95 -16.68
N MET A 169 9.08 5.06 -15.81
CA MET A 169 9.97 4.46 -14.81
C MET A 169 11.11 3.78 -15.55
N THR A 170 12.30 4.39 -15.49
CA THR A 170 13.43 4.00 -16.32
C THR A 170 13.77 2.55 -16.00
N LEU A 171 14.04 1.74 -17.02
CA LEU A 171 14.48 0.34 -16.86
C LEU A 171 15.63 0.21 -15.84
N HIS A 172 16.44 1.26 -15.70
CA HIS A 172 17.48 1.39 -14.70
C HIS A 172 16.96 1.33 -13.25
N CYS A 173 15.90 2.08 -12.90
CA CYS A 173 15.27 2.04 -11.57
C CYS A 173 14.71 0.64 -11.26
N LEU A 174 14.00 0.05 -12.23
CA LEU A 174 13.47 -1.32 -12.09
C LEU A 174 14.58 -2.36 -11.90
N SER A 175 15.67 -2.23 -12.64
CA SER A 175 16.80 -3.16 -12.58
C SER A 175 17.57 -3.09 -11.26
N THR A 176 17.54 -1.94 -10.58
CA THR A 176 18.23 -1.74 -9.30
C THR A 176 17.41 -2.35 -8.17
N LEU A 177 16.09 -2.26 -8.23
CA LEU A 177 15.22 -2.68 -7.13
C LEU A 177 14.94 -4.18 -7.09
N MET A 178 15.11 -4.87 -8.20
CA MET A 178 14.86 -6.31 -8.30
C MET A 178 16.17 -7.13 -8.24
N CYS A 179 16.13 -8.28 -7.56
CA CYS A 179 17.21 -9.25 -7.63
C CYS A 179 17.30 -9.82 -9.06
N TRP A 180 18.36 -9.50 -9.78
CA TRP A 180 18.68 -10.10 -11.07
C TRP A 180 18.77 -11.63 -10.93
N GLY A 181 17.85 -12.36 -11.58
CA GLY A 181 17.86 -13.83 -11.62
C GLY A 181 16.48 -14.51 -11.51
N ARG A 182 15.46 -13.85 -10.96
CA ARG A 182 14.08 -14.41 -10.89
C ARG A 182 13.16 -13.67 -11.86
N LYS A 183 13.00 -14.21 -13.06
CA LYS A 183 12.03 -13.73 -14.07
C LYS A 183 10.59 -14.00 -13.61
N HIS A 184 10.00 -13.12 -12.81
CA HIS A 184 8.55 -13.13 -12.60
C HIS A 184 8.03 -11.70 -12.71
N TRP A 185 7.98 -11.21 -13.95
CA TRP A 185 7.10 -10.12 -14.32
C TRP A 185 5.69 -10.69 -14.34
N CYS A 186 4.91 -10.45 -13.29
CA CYS A 186 3.47 -10.66 -13.40
C CYS A 186 2.86 -9.35 -13.89
N ILE A 187 3.05 -9.06 -15.18
CA ILE A 187 2.11 -8.19 -15.90
C ILE A 187 0.89 -9.07 -16.11
N GLN A 188 0.09 -9.25 -15.07
CA GLN A 188 -1.20 -9.90 -15.22
C GLN A 188 -2.13 -8.85 -15.79
N LEU A 189 -2.15 -8.72 -17.12
CA LEU A 189 -3.29 -8.18 -17.84
C LEU A 189 -4.47 -9.09 -17.48
N LEU A 190 -5.20 -8.75 -16.43
CA LEU A 190 -6.56 -9.23 -16.26
C LEU A 190 -7.36 -8.55 -17.38
N MET A 191 -7.52 -9.26 -18.50
CA MET A 191 -8.54 -8.97 -19.49
C MET A 191 -9.91 -9.33 -18.91
#